data_AF-A0A1A2BCR2-F1
#
_entry.id   AF-A0A1A2BCR2-F1
#
_cell.length_a   1.000
_cell.length_b   1.000
_cell.length_c   1.000
_cell.angle_alpha   90.00
_cell.angle_beta   90.00
_cell.angle_gamma   90.00
#
_symmetry.space_group_name_H-M   'P 1'
#
loop_
_entity.id
_entity.type
_entity.pdbx_description
1 polymer ?
#
loop_
_entity_poly.entity_id
_entity_poly.type
_entity_poly.pdbx_seq_one_letter_code
_entity_poly.pdbx_strand_id
1 'polypeptide(L)'
;MKSMVAAQLLSTEDRQGRELAEILLHEAVEYAEHHWPIIPLRGKVPAIPSAHPAYKNIGCCTPLPPPDPLRGKCKGGCGKLGHGVYDATDDVVTVRSLWSGPYRGCNIGARVPKSMLLIDIDPRHGGNISWARMQRHYGKFPECLTTVSGRGDGGVHLYVRRPPGRLISENLGSGIELKTSTSLGVQAPSIHPITGKSYVRIDGPVPIPPEWFIELVVDGRRGRSRSTLREHNFPAGSVADDFCAATSWVEVLGPHGWECLDFDSEEDGSRWLHPAATSSCSATIRHGCLFVYSTNTPFELTEAGSPKGYTKFRAYAVLNHNGNLRAAARALRKGAGL
;
A
#
# COMPACT_ATOMS: atom_id res chain seq x y z
N MET A 1 -59.50 12.95 9.08
CA MET A 1 -58.21 13.66 9.22
C MET A 1 -57.03 12.76 9.61
N LYS A 2 -57.06 11.43 9.39
CA LYS A 2 -55.88 10.54 9.56
C LYS A 2 -55.30 10.01 8.24
N SER A 3 -55.92 10.36 7.09
CA SER A 3 -55.56 9.85 5.76
C SER A 3 -54.66 10.82 4.94
N MET A 4 -54.69 12.13 5.23
CA MET A 4 -53.87 13.10 4.47
C MET A 4 -52.41 13.20 4.94
N VAL A 5 -52.07 12.73 6.15
CA VAL A 5 -50.70 12.84 6.70
C VAL A 5 -49.78 11.71 6.16
N ALA A 6 -50.33 10.56 5.78
CA ALA A 6 -49.55 9.44 5.24
C ALA A 6 -49.16 9.62 3.76
N ALA A 7 -50.03 10.25 2.95
CA ALA A 7 -49.73 10.63 1.57
C ALA A 7 -48.63 11.72 1.48
N GLN A 8 -48.44 12.46 2.57
CA GLN A 8 -47.48 13.54 2.71
C GLN A 8 -46.21 13.13 3.45
N LEU A 9 -45.95 11.82 3.63
CA LEU A 9 -44.68 11.22 4.10
C LEU A 9 -44.12 10.17 3.12
N LEU A 10 -44.87 9.80 2.06
CA LEU A 10 -44.31 9.36 0.76
C LEU A 10 -43.59 10.53 0.03
N SER A 11 -43.05 11.45 0.82
CA SER A 11 -42.77 12.84 0.53
C SER A 11 -41.38 13.15 1.10
N THR A 12 -40.71 14.14 0.53
CA THR A 12 -39.32 14.57 0.84
C THR A 12 -38.23 13.51 0.67
N GLU A 13 -38.26 12.36 1.36
CA GLU A 13 -37.22 11.32 1.26
C GLU A 13 -37.16 10.68 -0.13
N ASP A 14 -38.30 10.35 -0.71
CA ASP A 14 -38.39 9.83 -2.09
C ASP A 14 -38.03 10.91 -3.14
N ARG A 15 -38.19 12.20 -2.81
CA ARG A 15 -37.73 13.30 -3.66
C ARG A 15 -36.21 13.45 -3.60
N GLN A 16 -35.64 13.46 -2.39
CA GLN A 16 -34.19 13.54 -2.16
C GLN A 16 -33.46 12.33 -2.77
N GLY A 17 -34.02 11.13 -2.64
CA GLY A 17 -33.47 9.93 -3.28
C GLY A 17 -33.53 10.00 -4.81
N ARG A 18 -34.58 10.60 -5.38
CA ARG A 18 -34.67 10.83 -6.83
C ARG A 18 -33.66 11.86 -7.32
N GLU A 19 -33.51 12.97 -6.61
CA GLU A 19 -32.56 14.05 -6.90
C GLU A 19 -31.11 13.56 -6.80
N LEU A 20 -30.75 12.84 -5.72
CA LEU A 20 -29.42 12.25 -5.58
C LEU A 20 -29.08 11.29 -6.72
N ALA A 21 -30.05 10.47 -7.14
CA ALA A 21 -29.83 9.56 -8.26
C ALA A 21 -29.64 10.28 -9.60
N GLU A 22 -30.27 11.43 -9.80
CA GLU A 22 -30.05 12.29 -10.97
C GLU A 22 -28.66 12.93 -10.92
N ILE A 23 -28.22 13.42 -9.75
CA ILE A 23 -26.87 13.92 -9.54
C ILE A 23 -25.83 12.83 -9.83
N LEU A 24 -26.01 11.62 -9.29
CA LEU A 24 -25.09 10.50 -9.54
C LEU A 24 -25.05 10.08 -11.02
N LEU A 25 -26.18 10.13 -11.73
CA LEU A 25 -26.20 9.89 -13.17
C LEU A 25 -25.43 10.97 -13.94
N HIS A 26 -25.66 12.24 -13.64
CA HIS A 26 -24.97 13.37 -14.27
C HIS A 26 -23.45 13.26 -14.08
N GLU A 27 -23.01 13.07 -12.84
CA GLU A 27 -21.60 12.96 -12.48
C GLU A 27 -20.95 11.71 -13.08
N ALA A 28 -21.65 10.58 -13.12
CA ALA A 28 -21.16 9.37 -13.79
C ALA A 28 -20.89 9.64 -15.28
N VAL A 29 -21.79 10.34 -15.97
CA VAL A 29 -21.59 10.75 -17.37
C VAL A 29 -20.40 11.69 -17.49
N GLU A 30 -20.25 12.66 -16.59
CA GLU A 30 -19.11 13.58 -16.60
C GLU A 30 -17.76 12.86 -16.41
N TYR A 31 -17.67 11.90 -15.50
CA TYR A 31 -16.46 11.05 -15.36
C TYR A 31 -16.14 10.32 -16.67
N ALA A 32 -17.15 9.74 -17.31
CA ALA A 32 -16.98 9.01 -18.56
C ALA A 32 -16.51 9.92 -19.71
N GLU A 33 -17.10 11.12 -19.83
CA GLU A 33 -16.67 12.14 -20.81
C GLU A 33 -15.22 12.60 -20.59
N HIS A 34 -14.74 12.56 -19.35
CA HIS A 34 -13.35 12.83 -18.99
C HIS A 34 -12.46 11.57 -18.96
N HIS A 35 -12.89 10.49 -19.61
CA HIS A 35 -12.14 9.24 -19.77
C HIS A 35 -11.76 8.54 -18.46
N TRP A 36 -12.60 8.67 -17.43
CA TRP A 36 -12.51 7.85 -16.23
C TRP A 36 -13.33 6.58 -16.41
N PRO A 37 -12.70 5.38 -16.38
CA PRO A 37 -13.46 4.14 -16.44
C PRO A 37 -14.16 3.93 -15.10
N ILE A 38 -15.49 3.94 -15.10
CA ILE A 38 -16.32 3.86 -13.89
C ILE A 38 -17.23 2.63 -13.87
N ILE A 39 -17.67 2.26 -12.66
CA ILE A 39 -18.58 1.15 -12.39
C ILE A 39 -19.52 1.52 -11.23
N PRO A 40 -20.81 1.12 -11.27
CA PRO A 40 -21.72 1.35 -10.16
C PRO A 40 -21.30 0.55 -8.93
N LEU A 41 -21.40 1.19 -7.76
CA LEU A 41 -21.09 0.62 -6.45
C LEU A 41 -22.33 0.57 -5.56
N ARG A 42 -22.44 -0.51 -4.79
CA ARG A 42 -23.33 -0.61 -3.62
C ARG A 42 -22.50 -0.36 -2.36
N GLY A 43 -22.66 0.81 -1.76
CA GLY A 43 -21.73 1.27 -0.72
C GLY A 43 -20.34 1.51 -1.32
N LYS A 44 -19.39 0.61 -1.04
CA LYS A 44 -18.00 0.69 -1.56
C LYS A 44 -17.59 -0.49 -2.46
N VAL A 45 -18.50 -1.41 -2.75
CA VAL A 45 -18.22 -2.62 -3.56
C VAL A 45 -18.99 -2.57 -4.88
N PRO A 46 -18.51 -3.19 -5.96
CA PRO A 46 -19.24 -3.26 -7.23
C PRO A 46 -20.69 -3.73 -7.04
N ALA A 47 -21.64 -2.99 -7.62
CA ALA A 47 -23.06 -3.31 -7.55
C ALA A 47 -23.46 -4.44 -8.49
N ILE A 48 -22.68 -4.62 -9.58
CA ILE A 48 -22.89 -5.67 -10.57
C ILE A 48 -22.52 -7.03 -9.95
N PRO A 49 -23.45 -8.01 -9.90
CA PRO A 49 -23.16 -9.35 -9.40
C PRO A 49 -22.07 -10.05 -10.21
N SER A 50 -21.30 -10.93 -9.56
CA SER A 50 -20.25 -11.70 -10.25
C SER A 50 -20.81 -12.52 -11.42
N ALA A 51 -20.17 -12.42 -12.59
CA ALA A 51 -20.46 -13.24 -13.77
C ALA A 51 -20.15 -14.72 -13.51
N HIS A 52 -19.22 -14.96 -12.59
CA HIS A 52 -18.73 -16.27 -12.17
C HIS A 52 -18.93 -16.39 -10.64
N PRO A 53 -20.16 -16.60 -10.17
CA PRO A 53 -20.47 -16.62 -8.75
C PRO A 53 -19.78 -17.79 -8.05
N ALA A 54 -19.46 -17.59 -6.77
CA ALA A 54 -19.05 -18.70 -5.91
C ALA A 54 -20.23 -19.67 -5.76
N TYR A 55 -19.91 -20.96 -5.62
CA TYR A 55 -20.94 -21.93 -5.26
C TYR A 55 -21.57 -21.56 -3.91
N LYS A 56 -22.90 -21.50 -3.85
CA LYS A 56 -23.63 -21.34 -2.58
C LYS A 56 -24.07 -22.74 -2.13
N ASN A 57 -23.63 -23.13 -0.94
CA ASN A 57 -24.04 -24.40 -0.32
C ASN A 57 -25.54 -24.31 0.04
N ILE A 58 -26.41 -24.65 -0.91
CA ILE A 58 -27.84 -24.81 -0.67
C ILE A 58 -27.97 -26.23 -0.09
N GLY A 59 -28.31 -26.31 1.19
CA GLY A 59 -28.23 -27.52 1.98
C GLY A 59 -28.86 -28.78 1.35
N CYS A 60 -28.25 -29.90 1.73
CA CYS A 60 -28.60 -31.30 1.57
C CYS A 60 -28.79 -31.87 0.16
N CYS A 61 -27.95 -32.87 -0.10
CA CYS A 61 -28.23 -34.05 -0.90
C CYS A 61 -28.20 -33.95 -2.45
N THR A 62 -27.68 -32.87 -3.04
CA THR A 62 -27.28 -32.85 -4.46
C THR A 62 -25.76 -32.77 -4.64
N PRO A 63 -25.15 -33.55 -5.56
CA PRO A 63 -23.73 -33.39 -5.90
C PRO A 63 -23.47 -31.96 -6.36
N LEU A 64 -22.47 -31.32 -5.77
CA LEU A 64 -22.08 -29.96 -6.12
C LEU A 64 -21.59 -29.95 -7.58
N PRO A 65 -22.13 -29.12 -8.49
CA PRO A 65 -21.50 -28.88 -9.78
C PRO A 65 -20.07 -28.34 -9.59
N PRO A 66 -19.14 -28.64 -10.52
CA PRO A 66 -17.77 -28.16 -10.42
C PRO A 66 -17.73 -26.62 -10.39
N PRO A 67 -16.79 -26.01 -9.65
CA PRO A 67 -16.65 -24.57 -9.58
C PRO A 67 -16.38 -24.00 -10.97
N ASP A 68 -16.97 -22.84 -11.27
CA ASP A 68 -16.78 -22.16 -12.56
C ASP A 68 -15.27 -21.91 -12.79
N PRO A 69 -14.68 -22.50 -13.85
CA PRO A 69 -13.24 -22.43 -14.08
C PRO A 69 -12.75 -21.00 -14.40
N LEU A 70 -13.66 -20.10 -14.78
CA LEU A 70 -13.39 -18.70 -15.09
C LEU A 70 -13.42 -17.80 -13.86
N ARG A 71 -13.90 -18.29 -12.70
CA ARG A 71 -13.95 -17.52 -11.46
C ARG A 71 -12.55 -17.02 -11.04
N GLY A 72 -12.44 -15.72 -10.81
CA GLY A 72 -11.18 -15.06 -10.45
C GLY A 72 -10.16 -14.93 -11.59
N LYS A 73 -10.44 -15.51 -12.77
CA LYS A 73 -9.54 -15.48 -13.94
C LYS A 73 -10.10 -14.61 -15.07
N CYS A 74 -11.41 -14.66 -15.31
CA CYS A 74 -12.04 -13.89 -16.36
C CYS A 74 -12.04 -12.39 -16.03
N LYS A 75 -11.68 -11.58 -17.03
CA LYS A 75 -11.61 -10.12 -16.97
C LYS A 75 -12.50 -9.48 -18.05
N GLY A 76 -13.67 -10.06 -18.31
CA GLY A 76 -14.60 -9.60 -19.35
C GLY A 76 -14.62 -10.45 -20.63
N GLY A 77 -13.69 -11.37 -20.81
CA GLY A 77 -13.60 -12.20 -22.03
C GLY A 77 -14.80 -13.10 -22.30
N CYS A 78 -15.68 -13.33 -21.32
CA CYS A 78 -16.91 -14.11 -21.48
C CYS A 78 -18.10 -13.30 -22.04
N GLY A 79 -17.94 -11.98 -22.26
CA GLY A 79 -18.98 -11.11 -22.81
C GLY A 79 -20.09 -10.71 -21.83
N LYS A 80 -20.02 -11.15 -20.57
CA LYS A 80 -20.97 -10.76 -19.49
C LYS A 80 -20.41 -9.62 -18.65
N LEU A 81 -21.28 -8.90 -17.94
CA LEU A 81 -20.87 -8.04 -16.83
C LEU A 81 -20.77 -8.87 -15.53
N GLY A 82 -19.87 -8.47 -14.63
CA GLY A 82 -19.65 -9.10 -13.32
C GLY A 82 -18.20 -9.50 -13.02
N HIS A 83 -17.20 -8.77 -13.52
CA HIS A 83 -15.76 -8.95 -13.32
C HIS A 83 -15.14 -7.86 -12.42
N GLY A 84 -15.96 -7.10 -11.71
CA GLY A 84 -15.52 -6.08 -10.76
C GLY A 84 -14.78 -4.94 -11.47
N VAL A 85 -13.55 -4.63 -11.03
CA VAL A 85 -12.72 -3.55 -11.61
C VAL A 85 -12.58 -3.63 -13.13
N TYR A 86 -12.66 -4.83 -13.71
CA TYR A 86 -12.47 -5.04 -15.14
C TYR A 86 -13.70 -4.68 -16.00
N ASP A 87 -14.87 -4.48 -15.41
CA ASP A 87 -16.05 -3.96 -16.13
C ASP A 87 -16.16 -2.43 -16.09
N ALA A 88 -15.25 -1.75 -15.40
CA ALA A 88 -15.24 -0.29 -15.37
C ALA A 88 -15.03 0.25 -16.80
N THR A 89 -15.89 1.18 -17.21
CA THR A 89 -15.97 1.69 -18.58
C THR A 89 -16.14 3.21 -18.59
N ASP A 90 -15.58 3.85 -19.61
CA ASP A 90 -15.77 5.27 -19.92
C ASP A 90 -16.65 5.47 -21.16
N ASP A 91 -17.24 4.40 -21.71
CA ASP A 91 -18.24 4.51 -22.77
C ASP A 91 -19.51 5.19 -22.24
N VAL A 92 -19.71 6.45 -22.66
CA VAL A 92 -20.79 7.32 -22.18
C VAL A 92 -22.17 6.70 -22.39
N VAL A 93 -22.38 5.95 -23.47
CA VAL A 93 -23.67 5.29 -23.75
C VAL A 93 -23.94 4.17 -22.74
N THR A 94 -22.94 3.31 -22.49
CA THR A 94 -23.03 2.26 -21.46
C THR A 94 -23.22 2.86 -20.07
N VAL A 95 -22.44 3.87 -19.70
CA VAL A 95 -22.56 4.56 -18.41
C VAL A 95 -23.97 5.13 -18.22
N ARG A 96 -24.48 5.87 -19.21
CA ARG A 96 -25.84 6.40 -19.15
C ARG A 96 -26.87 5.29 -18.95
N SER A 97 -26.76 4.20 -19.71
CA SER A 97 -27.66 3.05 -19.58
C SER A 97 -27.61 2.38 -18.21
N LEU A 98 -26.45 2.31 -17.55
CA LEU A 98 -26.31 1.70 -16.23
C LEU A 98 -27.00 2.55 -15.16
N TRP A 99 -26.73 3.86 -15.13
CA TRP A 99 -27.24 4.78 -14.10
C TRP A 99 -28.67 5.30 -14.36
N SER A 100 -29.16 5.28 -15.60
CA SER A 100 -30.58 5.54 -15.88
C SER A 100 -31.46 4.31 -15.70
N GLY A 101 -30.86 3.12 -15.56
CA GLY A 101 -31.56 1.84 -15.51
C GLY A 101 -31.30 1.06 -14.22
N PRO A 102 -30.75 -0.18 -14.31
CA PRO A 102 -30.72 -1.13 -13.18
C PRO A 102 -29.85 -0.68 -11.99
N TYR A 103 -28.96 0.30 -12.19
CA TYR A 103 -28.07 0.82 -11.16
C TYR A 103 -28.36 2.29 -10.81
N ARG A 104 -29.59 2.77 -11.05
CA ARG A 104 -30.04 4.10 -10.64
C ARG A 104 -29.75 4.34 -9.16
N GLY A 105 -29.10 5.48 -8.86
CA GLY A 105 -28.73 5.87 -7.51
C GLY A 105 -27.55 5.10 -6.89
N CYS A 106 -26.87 4.23 -7.65
CA CYS A 106 -25.64 3.60 -7.17
C CYS A 106 -24.49 4.60 -7.09
N ASN A 107 -23.61 4.39 -6.11
CA ASN A 107 -22.36 5.12 -5.97
C ASN A 107 -21.44 4.89 -7.19
N ILE A 108 -20.43 5.75 -7.33
CA ILE A 108 -19.48 5.72 -8.45
C ILE A 108 -18.13 5.21 -7.94
N GLY A 109 -17.66 4.12 -8.52
CA GLY A 109 -16.29 3.65 -8.38
C GLY A 109 -15.55 3.87 -9.69
N ALA A 110 -14.35 4.42 -9.65
CA ALA A 110 -13.50 4.50 -10.83
C ALA A 110 -12.33 3.55 -10.71
N ARG A 111 -12.04 2.85 -11.80
CA ARG A 111 -10.78 2.13 -11.96
C ARG A 111 -9.68 3.17 -12.13
N VAL A 112 -8.60 3.03 -11.37
CA VAL A 112 -7.47 3.96 -11.48
C VAL A 112 -6.90 3.88 -12.92
N PRO A 113 -6.80 4.99 -13.66
CA PRO A 113 -6.23 4.97 -15.00
C PRO A 113 -4.78 4.44 -14.97
N LYS A 114 -4.35 3.72 -16.03
CA LYS A 114 -2.98 3.14 -16.09
C LYS A 114 -1.87 4.20 -15.98
N SER A 115 -2.16 5.43 -16.38
CA SER A 115 -1.26 6.58 -16.32
C SER A 115 -1.22 7.25 -14.93
N MET A 116 -2.04 6.80 -13.99
CA MET A 116 -2.18 7.37 -12.66
C MET A 116 -1.88 6.34 -11.57
N LEU A 117 -1.53 6.86 -10.39
CA LEU A 117 -1.42 6.15 -9.14
C LEU A 117 -2.31 6.87 -8.13
N LEU A 118 -3.13 6.09 -7.41
CA LEU A 118 -3.99 6.60 -6.34
C LEU A 118 -3.32 6.24 -5.00
N ILE A 119 -3.17 7.23 -4.12
CA ILE A 119 -2.66 7.07 -2.75
C ILE A 119 -3.86 7.21 -1.80
N ASP A 120 -4.31 6.10 -1.22
CA ASP A 120 -5.44 6.03 -0.29
C ASP A 120 -4.92 6.16 1.13
N ILE A 121 -5.30 7.25 1.80
CA ILE A 121 -4.89 7.58 3.17
C ILE A 121 -6.10 7.35 4.08
N ASP A 122 -6.01 6.34 4.95
CA ASP A 122 -7.06 5.94 5.89
C ASP A 122 -6.64 6.26 7.35
N PRO A 123 -7.15 7.36 7.95
CA PRO A 123 -6.86 7.75 9.32
C PRO A 123 -7.18 6.68 10.37
N ARG A 124 -8.14 5.78 10.10
CA ARG A 124 -8.51 4.70 11.04
C ARG A 124 -7.37 3.71 11.27
N HIS A 125 -6.48 3.61 10.30
CA HIS A 125 -5.29 2.76 10.38
C HIS A 125 -4.02 3.62 10.54
N GLY A 126 -4.14 4.86 11.02
CA GLY A 126 -3.02 5.77 11.26
C GLY A 126 -2.47 6.46 10.00
N GLY A 127 -3.17 6.40 8.88
CA GLY A 127 -2.70 6.92 7.59
C GLY A 127 -2.33 8.41 7.63
N ASN A 128 -3.13 9.23 8.30
CA ASN A 128 -2.85 10.66 8.48
C ASN A 128 -1.54 10.93 9.23
N ILE A 129 -1.24 10.13 10.27
CA ILE A 129 -0.01 10.25 11.06
C ILE A 129 1.19 9.77 10.24
N SER A 130 1.07 8.61 9.58
CA SER A 130 2.09 8.06 8.68
C SER A 130 2.43 9.04 7.56
N TRP A 131 1.40 9.62 6.93
CA TRP A 131 1.55 10.58 5.84
C TRP A 131 2.24 11.87 6.28
N ALA A 132 1.84 12.43 7.42
CA ALA A 132 2.49 13.60 8.00
C ALA A 132 3.95 13.33 8.39
N ARG A 133 4.28 12.11 8.86
CA ARG A 133 5.66 11.71 9.14
C ARG A 133 6.49 11.60 7.85
N MET A 134 5.96 11.00 6.80
CA MET A 134 6.65 10.90 5.51
C MET A 134 6.96 12.29 4.95
N GLN A 135 5.99 13.20 4.96
CA GLN A 135 6.22 14.56 4.46
C GLN A 135 7.24 15.36 5.29
N ARG A 136 7.30 15.13 6.61
CA ARG A 136 8.34 15.74 7.47
C ARG A 136 9.73 15.17 7.19
N HIS A 137 9.83 13.87 6.88
CA HIS A 137 11.12 13.20 6.68
C HIS A 137 11.68 13.43 5.28
N TYR A 138 10.85 13.27 4.25
CA TYR A 138 11.28 13.26 2.85
C TYR A 138 10.97 14.56 2.10
N GLY A 139 10.03 15.36 2.59
CA GLY A 139 9.62 16.63 1.99
C GLY A 139 8.12 16.69 1.67
N LYS A 140 7.63 17.91 1.42
CA LYS A 140 6.21 18.17 1.15
C LYS A 140 5.73 17.41 -0.10
N PHE A 141 4.57 16.78 -0.02
CA PHE A 141 3.91 16.20 -1.19
C PHE A 141 3.15 17.29 -1.95
N PRO A 142 3.19 17.31 -3.29
CA PRO A 142 2.51 18.34 -4.07
C PRO A 142 0.99 18.30 -3.88
N GLU A 143 0.36 19.46 -4.02
CA GLU A 143 -1.09 19.52 -4.19
C GLU A 143 -1.49 18.77 -5.46
N CYS A 144 -2.57 18.01 -5.37
CA CYS A 144 -3.03 17.16 -6.45
C CYS A 144 -4.55 16.95 -6.38
N LEU A 145 -5.11 16.48 -7.49
CA LEU A 145 -6.49 16.02 -7.56
C LEU A 145 -6.76 15.08 -6.38
N THR A 146 -7.79 15.42 -5.59
CA THR A 146 -8.07 14.74 -4.33
C THR A 146 -9.55 14.40 -4.22
N THR A 147 -9.86 13.18 -3.78
CA THR A 147 -11.20 12.81 -3.34
C THR A 147 -11.22 12.68 -1.82
N VAL A 148 -11.96 13.54 -1.14
CA VAL A 148 -12.15 13.50 0.31
C VAL A 148 -13.29 12.55 0.66
N SER A 149 -13.06 11.68 1.63
CA SER A 149 -14.04 10.71 2.11
C SER A 149 -15.19 11.38 2.86
N GLY A 150 -16.43 10.98 2.56
CA GLY A 150 -17.61 11.35 3.34
C GLY A 150 -17.64 10.78 4.77
N ARG A 151 -16.62 10.04 5.19
CA ARG A 151 -16.53 9.54 6.57
C ARG A 151 -16.34 10.67 7.60
N GLY A 152 -15.69 11.77 7.21
CA GLY A 152 -15.47 12.93 8.10
C GLY A 152 -14.30 12.76 9.09
N ASP A 153 -13.40 11.80 8.86
CA ASP A 153 -12.19 11.56 9.66
C ASP A 153 -10.90 12.08 8.98
N GLY A 154 -11.04 12.70 7.80
CA GLY A 154 -9.92 13.19 7.01
C GLY A 154 -9.32 12.17 6.04
N GLY A 155 -9.98 11.03 5.81
CA GLY A 155 -9.53 10.08 4.78
C GLY A 155 -9.63 10.65 3.37
N VAL A 156 -8.61 10.40 2.55
CA VAL A 156 -8.47 10.98 1.21
C VAL A 156 -7.88 10.00 0.20
N HIS A 157 -8.26 10.15 -1.07
CA HIS A 157 -7.56 9.58 -2.22
C HIS A 157 -6.81 10.70 -2.94
N LEU A 158 -5.48 10.58 -3.07
CA LEU A 158 -4.65 11.52 -3.82
C LEU A 158 -4.27 10.91 -5.18
N TYR A 159 -4.34 11.68 -6.26
CA TYR A 159 -4.01 11.21 -7.60
C TYR A 159 -2.74 11.86 -8.15
N VAL A 160 -1.78 11.02 -8.54
CA VAL A 160 -0.51 11.44 -9.17
C VAL A 160 -0.24 10.62 -10.42
N ARG A 161 0.70 11.06 -11.26
CA ARG A 161 1.16 10.26 -12.41
C ARG A 161 1.78 8.97 -11.92
N ARG A 162 1.48 7.86 -12.58
CA ARG A 162 2.12 6.57 -12.29
C ARG A 162 3.60 6.66 -12.68
N PRO A 163 4.56 6.53 -11.73
CA PRO A 163 5.96 6.49 -12.12
C PRO A 163 6.25 5.23 -12.95
N PRO A 164 7.23 5.25 -13.86
CA PRO A 164 7.62 4.05 -14.60
C PRO A 164 8.19 2.99 -13.65
N GLY A 165 8.13 1.72 -14.02
CA GLY A 165 8.70 0.62 -13.23
C GLY A 165 7.70 -0.10 -12.32
N ARG A 166 8.14 -1.21 -11.72
CA ARG A 166 7.31 -2.05 -10.83
C ARG A 166 7.22 -1.39 -9.45
N LEU A 167 6.01 -1.33 -8.88
CA LEU A 167 5.88 -0.91 -7.48
C LEU A 167 6.54 -1.94 -6.56
N ILE A 168 7.32 -1.47 -5.59
CA ILE A 168 7.96 -2.34 -4.59
C ILE A 168 6.89 -2.92 -3.65
N SER A 169 5.96 -2.07 -3.24
CA SER A 169 4.85 -2.40 -2.34
C SER A 169 3.59 -1.65 -2.76
N GLU A 170 2.44 -2.25 -2.48
CA GLU A 170 1.12 -1.59 -2.56
C GLU A 170 0.72 -0.95 -1.23
N ASN A 171 1.52 -1.09 -0.18
CA ASN A 171 1.29 -0.50 1.14
C ASN A 171 2.54 0.24 1.62
N LEU A 172 2.39 1.50 2.05
CA LEU A 172 3.49 2.35 2.53
C LEU A 172 3.46 2.52 4.05
N GLY A 173 3.07 1.46 4.76
CA GLY A 173 2.89 1.46 6.21
C GLY A 173 1.45 1.68 6.64
N SER A 174 1.26 1.97 7.92
CA SER A 174 -0.04 2.01 8.57
C SER A 174 -0.98 3.03 7.91
N GLY A 175 -2.01 2.52 7.23
CA GLY A 175 -3.11 3.29 6.66
C GLY A 175 -2.80 4.03 5.36
N ILE A 176 -1.76 3.64 4.61
CA ILE A 176 -1.48 4.19 3.27
C ILE A 176 -1.40 3.06 2.25
N GLU A 177 -2.38 3.00 1.35
CA GLU A 177 -2.47 2.01 0.27
C GLU A 177 -2.27 2.67 -1.10
N LEU A 178 -1.50 2.03 -1.97
CA LEU A 178 -1.28 2.43 -3.36
C LEU A 178 -2.18 1.61 -4.28
N LYS A 179 -3.03 2.31 -5.02
CA LYS A 179 -3.99 1.70 -5.96
C LYS A 179 -3.60 2.00 -7.39
N THR A 180 -3.55 0.94 -8.20
CA THR A 180 -3.21 1.00 -9.62
C THR A 180 -4.42 0.60 -10.47
N SER A 181 -4.20 0.42 -11.78
CA SER A 181 -5.25 -0.04 -12.72
C SER A 181 -5.86 -1.41 -12.44
N THR A 182 -5.47 -2.09 -11.37
CA THR A 182 -6.13 -3.30 -10.86
C THR A 182 -7.10 -3.02 -9.72
N SER A 183 -7.25 -1.76 -9.32
CA SER A 183 -8.01 -1.34 -8.14
C SER A 183 -9.05 -0.26 -8.47
N LEU A 184 -10.07 -0.15 -7.62
CA LEU A 184 -11.10 0.89 -7.67
C LEU A 184 -10.87 1.93 -6.57
N GLY A 185 -11.14 3.19 -6.87
CA GLY A 185 -11.35 4.28 -5.91
C GLY A 185 -12.81 4.72 -5.93
N VAL A 186 -13.39 4.97 -4.76
CA VAL A 186 -14.73 5.61 -4.66
C VAL A 186 -14.59 7.08 -5.05
N GLN A 187 -15.50 7.56 -5.91
CA GLN A 187 -15.48 8.94 -6.41
C GLN A 187 -16.59 9.80 -5.83
N ALA A 188 -16.37 11.12 -5.83
CA ALA A 188 -17.44 12.08 -5.57
C ALA A 188 -18.52 11.99 -6.67
N PRO A 189 -19.80 12.26 -6.37
CA PRO A 189 -20.35 12.60 -5.07
C PRO A 189 -20.93 11.38 -4.34
N SER A 190 -20.37 10.17 -4.52
CA SER A 190 -20.84 8.93 -3.86
C SER A 190 -21.16 9.14 -2.38
N ILE A 191 -22.09 8.38 -1.82
CA ILE A 191 -22.47 8.48 -0.42
C ILE A 191 -21.72 7.46 0.43
N HIS A 192 -21.09 7.92 1.50
CA HIS A 192 -20.41 7.04 2.44
C HIS A 192 -21.44 6.20 3.23
N PRO A 193 -21.34 4.86 3.23
CA PRO A 193 -22.43 3.98 3.66
C PRO A 193 -22.77 4.05 5.15
N ILE A 194 -21.83 4.50 5.99
CA ILE A 194 -22.03 4.58 7.45
C ILE A 194 -22.50 5.97 7.87
N THR A 195 -21.99 7.03 7.23
CA THR A 195 -22.18 8.41 7.68
C THR A 195 -23.24 9.15 6.87
N GLY A 196 -23.63 8.62 5.71
CA GLY A 196 -24.59 9.27 4.81
C GLY A 196 -24.07 10.54 4.11
N LYS A 197 -22.84 10.98 4.40
CA LYS A 197 -22.23 12.16 3.78
C LYS A 197 -21.56 11.78 2.46
N SER A 198 -21.54 12.71 1.52
CA SER A 198 -20.92 12.53 0.21
C SER A 198 -19.39 12.54 0.29
N TYR A 199 -18.76 11.81 -0.63
CA TYR A 199 -17.38 12.06 -1.01
C TYR A 199 -17.31 13.38 -1.78
N VAL A 200 -16.24 14.15 -1.58
CA VAL A 200 -16.06 15.46 -2.20
C VAL A 200 -14.81 15.45 -3.06
N ARG A 201 -14.90 15.99 -4.28
CA ARG A 201 -13.75 16.18 -5.15
C ARG A 201 -13.17 17.58 -4.92
N ILE A 202 -11.86 17.63 -4.76
CA ILE A 202 -11.06 18.85 -4.78
C ILE A 202 -10.26 18.79 -6.08
N ASP A 203 -10.57 19.69 -7.01
CA ASP A 203 -9.84 19.78 -8.26
C ASP A 203 -8.39 20.21 -8.04
N GLY A 204 -7.51 19.69 -8.90
CA GLY A 204 -6.08 19.93 -8.83
C GLY A 204 -5.36 19.20 -9.96
N PRO A 205 -4.05 19.43 -10.11
CA PRO A 205 -3.27 18.73 -11.12
C PRO A 205 -3.16 17.23 -10.77
N VAL A 206 -2.76 16.43 -11.75
CA VAL A 206 -2.24 15.08 -11.52
C VAL A 206 -0.72 15.15 -11.74
N PRO A 207 0.06 15.55 -10.72
CA PRO A 207 1.48 15.87 -10.87
C PRO A 207 2.32 14.60 -10.99
N ILE A 208 3.55 14.74 -11.49
CA ILE A 208 4.58 13.73 -11.29
C ILE A 208 4.89 13.68 -9.78
N PRO A 209 4.91 12.50 -9.14
CA PRO A 209 5.25 12.40 -7.73
C PRO A 209 6.67 12.94 -7.48
N PRO A 210 6.97 13.47 -6.28
CA PRO A 210 8.33 13.91 -5.95
C PRO A 210 9.31 12.73 -5.97
N GLU A 211 10.58 12.99 -6.29
CA GLU A 211 11.59 11.94 -6.48
C GLU A 211 11.70 11.00 -5.28
N TRP A 212 11.70 11.54 -4.05
CA TRP A 212 11.73 10.75 -2.83
C TRP A 212 10.59 9.73 -2.75
N PHE A 213 9.41 10.07 -3.28
CA PHE A 213 8.27 9.17 -3.29
C PHE A 213 8.45 8.10 -4.36
N ILE A 214 8.98 8.47 -5.54
CA ILE A 214 9.29 7.52 -6.61
C ILE A 214 10.30 6.48 -6.11
N GLU A 215 11.40 6.91 -5.48
CA GLU A 215 12.43 6.04 -4.90
C GLU A 215 11.85 5.09 -3.85
N LEU A 216 10.91 5.56 -3.04
CA LEU A 216 10.25 4.74 -2.02
C LEU A 216 9.34 3.66 -2.63
N VAL A 217 8.66 3.97 -3.73
CA VAL A 217 7.59 3.12 -4.26
C VAL A 217 8.01 2.28 -5.48
N VAL A 218 9.11 2.60 -6.16
CA VAL A 218 9.52 1.94 -7.41
C VAL A 218 10.83 1.16 -7.25
N ASP A 219 10.83 -0.08 -7.73
CA ASP A 219 12.02 -0.93 -7.69
C ASP A 219 13.11 -0.39 -8.63
N GLY A 220 14.17 0.18 -8.05
CA GLY A 220 15.34 0.69 -8.78
C GLY A 220 16.18 -0.38 -9.48
N ARG A 221 15.92 -1.68 -9.27
CA ARG A 221 16.74 -2.80 -9.75
C ARG A 221 16.63 -3.11 -11.25
N ARG A 222 15.91 -2.30 -12.05
CA ARG A 222 15.84 -2.46 -13.52
C ARG A 222 16.42 -1.30 -14.35
N GLY A 223 17.04 -0.30 -13.72
CA GLY A 223 17.67 0.82 -14.42
C GLY A 223 19.19 0.71 -14.63
N ARG A 224 19.89 -0.23 -13.98
CA ARG A 224 21.34 -0.40 -14.13
C ARG A 224 21.67 -1.80 -14.64
N SER A 225 22.27 -1.84 -15.82
CA SER A 225 22.89 -3.02 -16.43
C SER A 225 23.65 -3.85 -15.39
N ARG A 226 23.31 -5.15 -15.28
CA ARG A 226 24.04 -6.13 -14.46
C ARG A 226 25.44 -6.31 -15.07
N SER A 227 26.46 -5.64 -14.53
CA SER A 227 27.83 -6.14 -14.64
C SER A 227 28.05 -7.18 -13.56
N THR A 228 28.32 -8.39 -14.00
CA THR A 228 28.70 -9.57 -13.23
C THR A 228 29.80 -9.28 -12.20
N LEU A 229 29.52 -9.51 -10.92
CA LEU A 229 30.54 -9.89 -9.95
C LEU A 229 30.10 -11.20 -9.27
N ARG A 230 31.05 -12.11 -9.25
CA ARG A 230 30.95 -13.56 -9.01
C ARG A 230 30.34 -13.90 -7.65
N GLU A 231 29.34 -14.78 -7.66
CA GLU A 231 28.94 -15.56 -6.49
C GLU A 231 30.08 -16.53 -6.12
N HIS A 232 30.60 -16.41 -4.89
CA HIS A 232 31.38 -17.46 -4.26
C HIS A 232 30.41 -18.39 -3.53
N ASN A 233 30.27 -19.62 -4.03
CA ASN A 233 29.66 -20.74 -3.31
C ASN A 233 30.59 -21.20 -2.17
N PHE A 234 30.07 -21.33 -0.95
CA PHE A 234 30.63 -22.20 0.09
C PHE A 234 29.51 -23.01 0.79
N PRO A 235 29.80 -24.23 1.29
CA PRO A 235 28.79 -25.23 1.64
C PRO A 235 28.38 -25.21 3.13
N ALA A 236 27.14 -25.66 3.40
CA ALA A 236 26.49 -26.02 4.68
C ALA A 236 26.87 -25.22 5.96
N GLY A 237 25.90 -24.42 6.43
CA GLY A 237 26.03 -23.28 7.36
C GLY A 237 26.85 -23.50 8.63
N SER A 238 27.80 -22.60 8.85
CA SER A 238 28.50 -22.49 10.13
C SER A 238 27.57 -21.86 11.19
N VAL A 239 27.89 -22.03 12.49
CA VAL A 239 27.16 -21.35 13.59
C VAL A 239 27.09 -19.83 13.39
N ALA A 240 28.06 -19.24 12.69
CA ALA A 240 28.03 -17.84 12.34
C ALA A 240 26.98 -17.53 11.26
N ASP A 241 26.82 -18.39 10.26
CA ASP A 241 25.84 -18.23 9.18
C ASP A 241 24.42 -18.47 9.70
N ASP A 242 24.22 -19.52 10.50
CA ASP A 242 22.94 -19.84 11.14
C ASP A 242 22.49 -18.68 12.04
N PHE A 243 23.42 -18.11 12.82
CA PHE A 243 23.15 -16.92 13.63
C PHE A 243 22.80 -15.69 12.77
N CYS A 244 23.51 -15.46 11.67
CA CYS A 244 23.20 -14.33 10.79
C CYS A 244 21.83 -14.48 10.10
N ALA A 245 21.39 -15.72 9.83
CA ALA A 245 20.09 -16.02 9.23
C ALA A 245 18.94 -15.93 10.25
N ALA A 246 19.18 -16.34 11.50
CA ALA A 246 18.14 -16.44 12.53
C ALA A 246 17.95 -15.17 13.38
N THR A 247 18.92 -14.24 13.37
CA THR A 247 18.92 -13.07 14.26
C THR A 247 18.81 -11.77 13.45
N SER A 248 18.02 -10.81 13.93
CA SER A 248 17.86 -9.47 13.35
C SER A 248 18.91 -8.48 13.87
N TRP A 249 19.11 -7.36 13.17
CA TRP A 249 19.98 -6.27 13.62
C TRP A 249 19.48 -5.61 14.90
N VAL A 250 18.16 -5.56 15.15
CA VAL A 250 17.60 -5.09 16.43
C VAL A 250 18.03 -5.96 17.59
N GLU A 251 18.02 -7.29 17.41
CA GLU A 251 18.45 -8.23 18.45
C GLU A 251 19.96 -8.19 18.70
N VAL A 252 20.75 -7.80 17.70
CA VAL A 252 22.22 -7.65 17.84
C VAL A 252 22.60 -6.31 18.48
N LEU A 253 22.00 -5.21 18.04
CA LEU A 253 22.43 -3.85 18.40
C LEU A 253 21.58 -3.21 19.51
N GLY A 254 20.28 -3.50 19.54
CA GLY A 254 19.32 -2.93 20.49
C GLY A 254 19.67 -3.15 21.97
N PRO A 255 20.14 -4.34 22.40
CA PRO A 255 20.58 -4.56 23.78
C PRO A 255 21.74 -3.65 24.22
N HIS A 256 22.49 -3.11 23.27
CA HIS A 256 23.62 -2.21 23.48
C HIS A 256 23.24 -0.73 23.32
N GLY A 257 21.93 -0.43 23.33
CA GLY A 257 21.38 0.92 23.28
C GLY A 257 21.39 1.57 21.91
N TRP A 258 21.70 0.82 20.85
CA TRP A 258 21.62 1.33 19.49
C TRP A 258 20.18 1.43 19.02
N GLU A 259 19.86 2.54 18.37
CA GLU A 259 18.53 2.80 17.83
C GLU A 259 18.56 2.77 16.30
N CYS A 260 17.65 2.01 15.71
CA CYS A 260 17.40 2.06 14.27
C CYS A 260 16.61 3.33 13.96
N LEU A 261 17.16 4.17 13.08
CA LEU A 261 16.55 5.43 12.67
C LEU A 261 15.56 5.25 11.51
N ASP A 262 15.57 4.08 10.87
CA ASP A 262 14.74 3.74 9.71
C ASP A 262 13.73 2.62 10.07
N PHE A 263 12.70 2.46 9.22
CA PHE A 263 11.52 1.63 9.53
C PHE A 263 11.79 0.11 9.51
N ASP A 264 12.67 -0.34 8.63
CA ASP A 264 13.12 -1.73 8.57
C ASP A 264 14.60 -1.79 8.94
N SER A 265 14.88 -2.43 10.08
CA SER A 265 16.23 -2.63 10.60
C SER A 265 17.10 -3.50 9.69
N GLU A 266 16.48 -4.35 8.87
CA GLU A 266 17.15 -5.30 7.98
C GLU A 266 17.38 -4.75 6.57
N GLU A 267 16.80 -3.61 6.24
CA GLU A 267 16.91 -3.02 4.90
C GLU A 267 18.34 -2.59 4.60
N ASP A 268 18.77 -2.85 3.37
CA ASP A 268 20.05 -2.38 2.84
C ASP A 268 20.03 -0.84 2.76
N GLY A 269 20.59 -0.21 3.78
CA GLY A 269 20.65 1.23 3.97
C GLY A 269 20.12 1.73 5.29
N SER A 270 19.55 0.85 6.12
CA SER A 270 19.04 1.23 7.44
C SER A 270 20.13 1.88 8.27
N ARG A 271 19.84 3.06 8.82
CA ARG A 271 20.72 3.88 9.63
C ARG A 271 20.52 3.57 11.10
N TRP A 272 21.63 3.61 11.82
CA TRP A 272 21.68 3.27 13.22
C TRP A 272 22.42 4.35 14.01
N LEU A 273 21.91 4.66 15.19
CA LEU A 273 22.47 5.64 16.10
C LEU A 273 22.98 4.95 17.36
N HIS A 274 24.25 5.18 17.69
CA HIS A 274 24.83 4.73 18.96
C HIS A 274 24.38 5.67 20.10
N PRO A 275 24.18 5.19 21.33
CA PRO A 275 23.69 6.04 22.44
C PRO A 275 24.65 7.19 22.80
N ALA A 276 25.95 7.02 22.53
CA ALA A 276 26.97 8.07 22.70
C ALA A 276 27.25 8.88 21.42
N ALA A 277 26.35 8.84 20.43
CA ALA A 277 26.53 9.54 19.17
C ALA A 277 26.41 11.06 19.33
N THR A 278 27.34 11.78 18.71
CA THR A 278 27.32 13.25 18.57
C THR A 278 26.86 13.70 17.18
N SER A 279 26.63 12.75 16.27
CA SER A 279 26.20 12.96 14.89
C SER A 279 24.83 12.32 14.65
N SER A 280 24.13 12.75 13.60
CA SER A 280 22.78 12.30 13.27
C SER A 280 22.66 10.84 12.80
N CYS A 281 23.80 10.17 12.55
CA CYS A 281 23.87 8.76 12.17
C CYS A 281 25.23 8.20 12.60
N SER A 282 25.25 6.99 13.17
CA SER A 282 26.49 6.32 13.61
C SER A 282 26.92 5.18 12.70
N ALA A 283 25.98 4.51 12.04
CA ALA A 283 26.26 3.38 11.16
C ALA A 283 25.14 3.18 10.13
N THR A 284 25.43 2.45 9.06
CA THR A 284 24.41 1.95 8.12
C THR A 284 24.58 0.47 7.85
N ILE A 285 23.48 -0.23 7.59
CA ILE A 285 23.52 -1.57 7.01
C ILE A 285 23.75 -1.43 5.51
N ARG A 286 24.78 -2.09 4.97
CA ARG A 286 24.96 -2.26 3.53
C ARG A 286 25.24 -3.71 3.18
N HIS A 287 24.56 -4.25 2.19
CA HIS A 287 24.74 -5.65 1.74
C HIS A 287 24.69 -6.67 2.91
N GLY A 288 23.79 -6.45 3.87
CA GLY A 288 23.64 -7.29 5.07
C GLY A 288 24.74 -7.15 6.12
N CYS A 289 25.64 -6.17 6.00
CA CYS A 289 26.70 -5.88 6.95
C CYS A 289 26.55 -4.48 7.57
N LEU A 290 26.92 -4.32 8.84
CA LEU A 290 27.00 -3.03 9.51
C LEU A 290 28.31 -2.31 9.14
N PHE A 291 28.19 -1.08 8.65
CA PHE A 291 29.28 -0.17 8.38
C PHE A 291 29.19 1.02 9.34
N VAL A 292 30.21 1.22 10.16
CA VAL A 292 30.20 2.18 11.26
C VAL A 292 31.05 3.40 10.90
N TYR A 293 30.51 4.60 11.14
CA TYR A 293 31.13 5.88 10.81
C TYR A 293 31.43 6.75 12.04
N SER A 294 30.97 6.33 13.23
CA SER A 294 31.15 7.05 14.48
C SER A 294 32.31 6.49 15.30
N THR A 295 33.17 7.38 15.78
CA THR A 295 34.35 7.07 16.63
C THR A 295 33.97 6.65 18.05
N ASN A 296 32.76 6.97 18.50
CA ASN A 296 32.31 6.73 19.88
C ASN A 296 31.70 5.33 20.05
N THR A 297 32.20 4.35 19.31
CA THR A 297 31.65 2.99 19.27
C THR A 297 32.79 1.97 19.41
N PRO A 298 32.53 0.74 19.86
CA PRO A 298 33.55 -0.30 19.96
C PRO A 298 33.95 -0.91 18.59
N PHE A 299 33.41 -0.38 17.49
CA PHE A 299 33.68 -0.84 16.14
C PHE A 299 34.79 -0.05 15.47
N GLU A 300 35.49 -0.70 14.54
CA GLU A 300 36.42 0.02 13.68
C GLU A 300 35.65 0.79 12.61
N LEU A 301 36.19 1.96 12.27
CA LEU A 301 35.57 2.88 11.31
C LEU A 301 35.63 2.34 9.89
N THR A 302 34.56 2.64 9.16
CA THR A 302 34.48 2.48 7.72
C THR A 302 35.00 3.75 7.04
N GLU A 303 36.12 3.61 6.32
CA GLU A 303 36.71 4.70 5.53
C GLU A 303 36.54 4.43 4.02
N ALA A 304 36.52 5.50 3.22
CA ALA A 304 36.27 5.44 1.77
C ALA A 304 37.28 4.56 0.99
N GLY A 305 38.46 4.29 1.55
CA GLY A 305 39.49 3.40 0.98
C GLY A 305 39.61 2.02 1.65
N SER A 306 38.93 1.79 2.77
CA SER A 306 38.99 0.54 3.54
C SER A 306 37.64 0.26 4.22
N PRO A 307 36.60 -0.08 3.45
CA PRO A 307 35.27 -0.27 4.00
C PRO A 307 35.22 -1.53 4.87
N LYS A 308 34.92 -1.37 6.17
CA LYS A 308 34.92 -2.48 7.12
C LYS A 308 33.50 -2.84 7.54
N GLY A 309 32.95 -3.82 6.83
CA GLY A 309 31.63 -4.37 7.11
C GLY A 309 31.67 -5.46 8.19
N TYR A 310 30.77 -5.37 9.15
CA TYR A 310 30.55 -6.40 10.16
C TYR A 310 29.30 -7.20 9.82
N THR A 311 29.41 -8.52 9.69
CA THR A 311 28.22 -9.39 9.70
C THR A 311 27.57 -9.38 11.07
N LYS A 312 26.29 -9.78 11.18
CA LYS A 312 25.58 -9.85 12.47
C LYS A 312 26.35 -10.62 13.53
N PHE A 313 26.95 -11.76 13.16
CA PHE A 313 27.79 -12.56 14.07
C PHE A 313 29.07 -11.81 14.52
N ARG A 314 29.75 -11.12 13.60
CA ARG A 314 30.94 -10.33 13.96
C ARG A 314 30.57 -9.14 14.83
N ALA A 315 29.44 -8.49 14.57
CA ALA A 315 28.95 -7.40 15.40
C ALA A 315 28.58 -7.86 16.80
N TYR A 316 27.87 -8.99 16.91
CA TYR A 316 27.59 -9.65 18.17
C TYR A 316 28.88 -9.96 18.96
N ALA A 317 29.91 -10.47 18.30
CA ALA A 317 31.19 -10.76 18.93
C ALA A 317 31.91 -9.50 19.44
N VAL A 318 31.88 -8.39 18.69
CA VAL A 318 32.43 -7.10 19.13
C VAL A 318 31.73 -6.61 20.39
N LEU A 319 30.40 -6.63 20.39
CA LEU A 319 29.59 -6.06 21.48
C LEU A 319 29.56 -6.91 22.76
N ASN A 320 29.59 -8.25 22.64
CA ASN A 320 29.38 -9.14 23.78
C ASN A 320 30.65 -9.89 24.22
N HIS A 321 31.70 -9.91 23.38
CA HIS A 321 32.89 -10.73 23.59
C HIS A 321 34.20 -10.01 23.21
N ASN A 322 34.22 -8.68 23.17
CA ASN A 322 35.38 -7.86 22.78
C ASN A 322 36.04 -8.31 21.45
N GLY A 323 35.21 -8.71 20.49
CA GLY A 323 35.65 -9.16 19.16
C GLY A 323 36.16 -10.61 19.10
N ASN A 324 36.10 -11.37 20.21
CA ASN A 324 36.55 -12.76 20.22
C ASN A 324 35.51 -13.69 19.58
N LEU A 325 35.69 -13.96 18.28
CA LEU A 325 34.79 -14.80 17.47
C LEU A 325 34.66 -16.24 18.01
N ARG A 326 35.72 -16.80 18.61
CA ARG A 326 35.69 -18.18 19.15
C ARG A 326 34.86 -18.26 20.43
N ALA A 327 34.98 -17.25 21.29
CA ALA A 327 34.16 -17.15 22.50
C ALA A 327 32.68 -16.94 22.15
N ALA A 328 32.39 -16.08 21.19
CA ALA A 328 31.03 -15.83 20.69
C ALA A 328 30.38 -17.10 20.12
N ALA A 329 31.07 -17.82 19.22
CA ALA A 329 30.56 -19.08 18.67
C ALA A 329 30.30 -20.14 19.76
N ARG A 330 31.16 -20.20 20.80
CA ARG A 330 30.99 -21.13 21.92
C ARG A 330 29.81 -20.75 22.81
N ALA A 331 29.57 -19.47 23.04
CA ALA A 331 28.42 -18.99 23.80
C ALA A 331 27.09 -19.31 23.10
N LEU A 332 27.02 -19.10 21.78
CA LEU A 332 25.84 -19.42 20.98
C LEU A 332 25.54 -20.93 20.96
N ARG A 333 26.56 -21.79 20.88
CA ARG A 333 26.38 -23.26 20.97
C ARG A 333 25.78 -23.69 22.31
N LYS A 334 26.29 -23.15 23.42
CA LYS A 334 25.79 -23.43 24.76
C LYS A 334 24.36 -22.92 25.00
N GLY A 335 24.00 -21.77 24.42
CA GLY A 335 22.65 -21.19 24.50
C GLY A 335 21.60 -21.96 23.68
N ALA A 336 22.03 -22.62 22.59
CA ALA A 336 21.18 -23.46 21.75
C ALA A 336 21.01 -24.90 22.29
N GLY A 337 21.59 -25.23 23.44
CA GLY A 337 21.50 -26.57 24.04
C GLY A 337 22.34 -27.65 23.36
N LEU A 338 23.47 -27.28 22.74
CA LEU A 338 24.45 -28.19 22.13
C LEU A 338 25.75 -28.30 22.95
#